data_AF-A0A972DPA5-F1
#
_entry.id   AF-A0A972DPA5-F1
#
_cell.length_a   1.000
_cell.length_b   1.000
_cell.length_c   1.000
_cell.angle_alpha   90.00
_cell.angle_beta   90.00
_cell.angle_gamma   90.00
#
_symmetry.space_group_name_H-M   'P 1'
#
loop_
_entity.id
_entity.type
_entity.pdbx_description
1 polymer ?
#
loop_
_entity_poly.entity_id
_entity_poly.type
_entity_poly.pdbx_seq_one_letter_code
_entity_poly.pdbx_strand_id
1 'polypeptide(L)'
;MVRDALRIMETDERNHAVLRHAGAALRTGGKLLLTTLNALFPLFHSVKDFLEKGGSSTATGKLAFDLMTFREHAELTFTDDVGQSRTVEINERYYTPPEMRWLLRTAGFAKVDIFGCRLGAFSRDRALAPDDFEMLVIAEKGA
;
A
#
# COMPACT_ATOMS: atom_id res chain seq x y z
N MET A 1 2.61 -9.52 -10.90
CA MET A 1 2.27 -8.38 -10.04
C MET A 1 2.14 -8.93 -8.63
N VAL A 2 3.14 -8.70 -7.78
CA VAL A 2 3.05 -9.08 -6.36
C VAL A 2 2.04 -8.11 -5.76
N ARG A 3 0.89 -8.60 -5.28
CA ARG A 3 0.02 -7.77 -4.43
C ARG A 3 0.81 -7.50 -3.16
N ASP A 4 1.18 -6.24 -2.96
CA ASP A 4 2.26 -5.81 -2.08
C ASP A 4 2.04 -6.25 -0.62
N ALA A 5 2.91 -7.15 -0.13
CA ALA A 5 2.90 -7.63 1.25
C ALA A 5 3.20 -6.53 2.29
N LEU A 6 3.65 -5.35 1.85
CA LEU A 6 4.08 -4.25 2.71
C LEU A 6 2.95 -3.59 3.49
N ARG A 7 1.70 -3.63 3.00
CA ARG A 7 0.60 -2.97 3.71
C ARG A 7 -0.15 -3.90 4.66
N ILE A 8 0.09 -5.20 4.58
CA ILE A 8 -0.71 -6.23 5.26
C ILE A 8 -0.04 -6.81 6.51
N MET A 9 1.20 -6.42 6.85
CA MET A 9 1.77 -6.87 8.12
C MET A 9 1.16 -6.09 9.29
N GLU A 10 0.98 -6.81 10.39
CA GLU A 10 0.37 -6.30 11.62
C GLU A 10 1.13 -5.13 12.25
N THR A 11 2.45 -5.04 12.05
CA THR A 11 3.29 -3.99 12.66
C THR A 11 4.24 -3.34 11.66
N ASP A 12 4.67 -2.12 11.98
CA ASP A 12 5.54 -1.34 11.10
C ASP A 12 6.98 -1.89 11.08
N GLU A 13 7.42 -2.57 12.14
CA GLU A 13 8.70 -3.28 12.18
C GLU A 13 8.72 -4.46 11.20
N ARG A 14 7.61 -5.19 11.07
CA ARG A 14 7.48 -6.28 10.10
C ARG A 14 7.47 -5.74 8.68
N ASN A 15 6.75 -4.64 8.44
CA ASN A 15 6.78 -3.92 7.17
C ASN A 15 8.20 -3.48 6.81
N HIS A 16 8.92 -2.89 7.76
CA HIS A 16 10.32 -2.50 7.57
C HIS A 16 11.25 -3.70 7.35
N ALA A 17 11.02 -4.83 8.02
CA ALA A 17 11.78 -6.06 7.79
C ALA A 17 11.62 -6.58 6.34
N VAL A 18 10.40 -6.54 5.79
CA VAL A 18 10.15 -6.87 4.37
C VAL A 18 11.00 -5.98 3.45
N LEU A 19 11.03 -4.66 3.69
CA LEU A 19 11.84 -3.73 2.91
C LEU A 19 13.35 -4.04 3.02
N ARG A 20 13.85 -4.33 4.23
CA ARG A 20 15.25 -4.72 4.44
C ARG A 20 15.61 -6.00 3.69
N HIS A 21 14.75 -7.00 3.72
CA HIS A 21 14.98 -8.25 2.99
C HIS A 21 14.90 -8.07 1.48
N ALA A 22 13.96 -7.24 0.99
CA ALA A 22 13.90 -6.86 -0.42
C ALA A 22 15.19 -6.15 -0.86
N GLY A 23 15.69 -5.20 -0.06
CA GLY A 23 16.97 -4.54 -0.30
C GLY A 23 18.15 -5.52 -0.28
N ALA A 24 18.19 -6.46 0.66
CA ALA A 24 19.24 -7.48 0.76
C ALA A 24 19.32 -8.38 -0.49
N ALA A 25 18.17 -8.73 -1.08
CA ALA A 25 18.09 -9.57 -2.27
C ALA A 25 18.53 -8.85 -3.57
N LEU A 26 18.61 -7.51 -3.57
CA LEU A 26 19.03 -6.73 -4.73
C LEU A 26 20.56 -6.55 -4.78
N ARG A 27 21.13 -6.54 -5.99
CA ARG A 27 22.50 -6.03 -6.22
C ARG A 27 22.59 -4.52 -5.98
N THR A 28 23.78 -3.99 -5.73
CA THR A 28 24.04 -2.54 -5.69
C THR A 28 23.52 -1.86 -6.97
N GLY A 29 22.83 -0.72 -6.81
CA GLY A 29 22.13 -0.04 -7.90
C GLY A 29 20.86 -0.75 -8.42
N GLY A 30 20.50 -1.89 -7.83
CA GLY A 30 19.25 -2.59 -8.12
C GLY A 30 18.04 -1.79 -7.68
N LYS A 31 16.93 -1.92 -8.41
CA LYS A 31 15.71 -1.15 -8.17
C LYS A 31 14.60 -2.01 -7.59
N LEU A 32 13.91 -1.47 -6.59
CA LEU A 32 12.65 -1.96 -6.07
C LEU A 32 11.52 -1.06 -6.62
N LEU A 33 10.58 -1.67 -7.34
CA LEU A 33 9.32 -1.03 -7.73
C LEU A 33 8.19 -1.64 -6.89
N LEU A 34 7.40 -0.80 -6.25
CA LEU A 34 6.21 -1.24 -5.51
C LEU A 34 5.09 -0.21 -5.60
N THR A 35 3.88 -0.67 -5.32
CA THR A 35 2.73 0.19 -5.06
C THR A 35 2.39 0.13 -3.57
N THR A 36 1.82 1.20 -3.04
CA THR A 36 1.36 1.19 -1.66
C THR A 36 0.25 2.19 -1.46
N LEU A 37 -0.59 1.98 -0.46
CA LEU A 37 -1.71 2.86 -0.17
C LEU A 37 -1.23 4.24 0.27
N ASN A 38 -1.86 5.27 -0.27
CA ASN A 38 -1.52 6.67 -0.01
C ASN A 38 -2.33 7.20 1.18
N ALA A 39 -1.68 7.56 2.28
CA ALA A 39 -2.36 8.13 3.47
C ALA A 39 -3.07 9.45 3.20
N LEU A 40 -2.72 10.17 2.13
CA LEU A 40 -3.44 11.38 1.76
C LEU A 40 -4.86 11.06 1.29
N PHE A 41 -5.08 9.93 0.61
CA PHE A 41 -6.39 9.59 0.07
C PHE A 41 -7.51 9.55 1.12
N PRO A 42 -7.41 8.77 2.22
CA PRO A 42 -8.45 8.74 3.25
C PRO A 42 -8.61 10.06 4.02
N LEU A 43 -7.66 10.98 3.93
CA LEU A 43 -7.79 12.32 4.53
C LEU A 43 -8.66 13.27 3.69
N PHE A 44 -8.80 12.99 2.37
CA PHE A 44 -9.57 13.82 1.44
C PHE A 44 -10.79 13.09 0.85
N HIS A 45 -10.91 11.77 1.04
CA HIS A 45 -11.96 10.94 0.44
C HIS A 45 -12.51 9.89 1.41
N SER A 46 -13.80 9.57 1.28
CA SER A 46 -14.40 8.40 1.93
C SER A 46 -13.93 7.12 1.23
N VAL A 47 -13.11 6.31 1.91
CA VAL A 47 -12.66 5.01 1.36
C VAL A 47 -13.84 4.06 1.18
N LYS A 48 -14.82 4.10 2.10
CA LYS A 48 -16.06 3.33 1.98
C LYS A 48 -16.76 3.60 0.64
N ASP A 49 -17.03 4.87 0.34
CA ASP A 49 -17.72 5.26 -0.89
C ASP A 49 -16.92 4.88 -2.14
N PHE A 50 -15.59 4.96 -2.05
CA PHE A 50 -14.69 4.57 -3.13
C PHE A 50 -14.78 3.06 -3.41
N LEU A 51 -14.76 2.22 -2.38
CA LEU A 51 -14.85 0.76 -2.51
C LEU A 51 -16.24 0.30 -2.99
N GLU A 52 -17.31 0.93 -2.47
CA GLU A 52 -18.69 0.62 -2.91
C GLU A 52 -18.92 0.94 -4.39
N LYS A 53 -18.34 2.03 -4.90
CA LYS A 53 -18.38 2.38 -6.34
C LYS A 53 -17.60 1.40 -7.22
N GLY A 54 -16.64 0.67 -6.66
CA GLY A 54 -15.81 -0.30 -7.36
C GLY A 54 -16.55 -1.59 -7.79
N GLY A 55 -17.81 -1.79 -7.35
CA GLY A 55 -18.68 -2.85 -7.86
C GLY A 55 -18.26 -4.28 -7.47
N SER A 56 -17.53 -4.46 -6.37
CA SER A 56 -17.14 -5.79 -5.94
C SER A 56 -18.34 -6.58 -5.40
N SER A 57 -18.42 -7.89 -5.68
CA SER A 57 -19.40 -8.82 -5.11
C SER A 57 -19.18 -9.11 -3.61
N THR A 58 -18.45 -8.23 -2.94
CA THR A 58 -17.93 -8.40 -1.59
C THR A 58 -18.58 -7.34 -0.73
N ALA A 59 -19.30 -7.78 0.29
CA ALA A 59 -19.90 -6.87 1.26
C ALA A 59 -18.82 -6.36 2.19
N THR A 60 -18.52 -5.07 2.11
CA THR A 60 -17.71 -4.36 3.11
C THR A 60 -18.62 -4.02 4.28
N GLY A 61 -18.46 -4.75 5.40
CA GLY A 61 -19.29 -4.57 6.59
C GLY A 61 -18.86 -3.35 7.40
N LYS A 62 -17.95 -3.57 8.36
CA LYS A 62 -17.29 -2.48 9.09
C LYS A 62 -16.06 -2.03 8.30
N LEU A 63 -15.88 -0.72 8.16
CA LEU A 63 -14.67 -0.08 7.64
C LEU A 63 -14.34 1.09 8.55
N ALA A 64 -13.13 1.11 9.11
CA ALA A 64 -12.66 2.17 9.99
C ALA A 64 -11.22 2.53 9.66
N PHE A 65 -10.97 3.80 9.36
CA PHE A 65 -9.63 4.34 9.19
C PHE A 65 -9.19 5.03 10.49
N ASP A 66 -8.08 4.57 11.06
CA ASP A 66 -7.47 5.14 12.25
C ASP A 66 -6.43 6.19 11.87
N LEU A 67 -6.69 7.45 12.25
CA LEU A 67 -5.81 8.59 11.97
C LEU A 67 -4.47 8.53 12.71
N MET A 68 -4.40 7.81 13.83
CA MET A 68 -3.18 7.72 14.65
C MET A 68 -2.21 6.67 14.13
N THR A 69 -2.73 5.62 13.51
CA THR A 69 -1.92 4.51 12.97
C THR A 69 -1.88 4.48 11.45
N PHE A 70 -2.72 5.30 10.78
CA PHE A 70 -2.96 5.25 9.35
C PHE A 70 -3.18 3.81 8.87
N ARG A 71 -4.05 3.10 9.59
CA ARG A 71 -4.51 1.76 9.25
C ARG A 71 -5.99 1.76 8.99
N GLU A 72 -6.37 1.01 7.97
CA GLU A 72 -7.76 0.67 7.71
C GLU A 72 -8.05 -0.73 8.23
N HIS A 73 -9.08 -0.83 9.07
CA HIS A 73 -9.64 -2.08 9.50
C HIS A 73 -10.95 -2.31 8.77
N ALA A 74 -11.06 -3.44 8.06
CA ALA A 74 -12.27 -3.79 7.34
C ALA A 74 -12.66 -5.26 7.51
N GLU A 75 -13.96 -5.55 7.46
CA GLU A 75 -14.49 -6.91 7.34
C GLU A 75 -14.90 -7.14 5.89
N LEU A 76 -14.29 -8.13 5.24
CA LEU A 76 -14.57 -8.50 3.86
C LEU A 76 -15.28 -9.86 3.84
N THR A 77 -16.53 -9.88 3.36
CA THR A 77 -17.29 -11.12 3.21
C THR A 77 -17.45 -11.51 1.74
N PHE A 78 -16.96 -12.69 1.37
CA PHE A 78 -17.03 -13.25 0.02
C PHE A 78 -17.56 -14.69 0.03
N THR A 79 -18.07 -15.15 -1.11
CA THR A 79 -18.44 -16.55 -1.32
C THR A 79 -17.25 -17.30 -1.90
N ASP A 80 -16.84 -18.40 -1.27
CA ASP A 80 -15.77 -19.25 -1.78
C ASP A 80 -16.22 -20.15 -2.94
N ASP A 81 -15.27 -20.88 -3.52
CA ASP A 81 -15.50 -21.72 -4.71
C ASP A 81 -16.50 -22.87 -4.48
N VAL A 82 -16.83 -23.18 -3.22
CA VAL A 82 -17.83 -24.19 -2.83
C VAL A 82 -19.15 -23.58 -2.35
N GLY A 83 -19.35 -22.28 -2.58
CA GLY A 83 -20.59 -21.59 -2.26
C GLY A 83 -20.75 -21.22 -0.78
N GLN A 84 -19.71 -21.36 0.06
CA GLN A 84 -19.77 -20.98 1.47
C GLN A 84 -19.40 -19.52 1.65
N SER A 85 -20.15 -18.82 2.51
CA SER A 85 -19.81 -17.47 2.92
C SER A 85 -18.59 -17.50 3.84
N ARG A 86 -17.58 -16.70 3.52
CA ARG A 86 -16.36 -16.50 4.30
C ARG A 86 -16.22 -15.03 4.65
N THR A 87 -15.82 -14.75 5.88
CA THR A 87 -15.48 -13.39 6.31
C THR A 87 -14.03 -13.37 6.74
N VAL A 88 -13.28 -12.38 6.23
CA VAL A 88 -11.90 -12.13 6.62
C VAL A 88 -11.77 -10.72 7.17
N GLU A 89 -10.93 -10.57 8.19
CA GLU A 89 -10.53 -9.28 8.71
C GLU A 89 -9.34 -8.77 7.90
N ILE A 90 -9.42 -7.51 7.52
CA ILE A 90 -8.41 -6.79 6.76
C ILE A 90 -7.83 -5.70 7.67
N ASN A 91 -6.50 -5.60 7.66
CA ASN A 91 -5.74 -4.55 8.32
C ASN A 91 -4.70 -4.03 7.32
N GLU A 92 -4.97 -2.89 6.69
CA GLU A 92 -4.10 -2.32 5.67
C GLU A 92 -3.46 -0.99 6.12
N ARG A 93 -2.14 -0.88 5.95
CA ARG A 93 -1.34 0.29 6.32
C ARG A 93 -1.19 1.27 5.13
N TYR A 94 -1.50 2.55 5.38
CA TYR A 94 -1.42 3.65 4.42
C TYR A 94 -0.23 4.57 4.69
N TYR A 95 0.72 4.72 3.78
CA TYR A 95 1.93 5.49 4.06
C TYR A 95 1.83 6.94 3.61
N THR A 96 2.46 7.85 4.36
CA THR A 96 2.72 9.21 3.86
C THR A 96 4.00 9.23 3.00
N PRO A 97 4.15 10.17 2.05
CA PRO A 97 5.37 10.29 1.26
C PRO A 97 6.66 10.45 2.07
N PRO A 98 6.76 11.31 3.11
CA PRO A 98 7.98 11.42 3.92
C PRO A 98 8.27 10.15 4.71
N GLU A 99 7.25 9.49 5.26
CA GLU A 99 7.39 8.22 5.98
C GLU A 99 7.94 7.11 5.08
N MET A 100 7.37 6.94 3.89
CA MET A 100 7.83 5.92 2.93
C MET A 100 9.29 6.16 2.51
N ARG A 101 9.68 7.43 2.28
CA ARG A 101 11.08 7.79 2.01
C ARG A 101 11.99 7.41 3.16
N TRP A 102 11.57 7.65 4.41
CA TRP A 102 12.36 7.32 5.58
C TRP A 102 12.51 5.80 5.74
N LEU A 103 11.41 5.04 5.68
CA LEU A 103 11.41 3.57 5.79
C LEU A 103 12.32 2.89 4.75
N LEU A 104 12.29 3.36 3.50
CA LEU A 104 13.17 2.83 2.45
C LEU A 104 14.64 3.22 2.67
N ARG A 105 14.91 4.44 3.12
CA ARG A 105 16.28 4.85 3.44
C ARG A 105 16.88 4.04 4.58
N THR A 106 16.11 3.81 5.65
CA THR A 106 16.54 2.96 6.76
C THR A 106 16.67 1.49 6.38
N ALA A 107 16.01 1.07 5.28
CA ALA A 107 16.14 -0.25 4.70
C ALA A 107 17.32 -0.42 3.71
N GLY A 108 18.15 0.61 3.50
CA GLY A 108 19.35 0.55 2.66
C GLY A 108 19.17 1.04 1.22
N PHE A 109 18.05 1.72 0.92
CA PHE A 109 17.85 2.36 -0.38
C PHE A 109 18.36 3.80 -0.37
N ALA A 110 19.26 4.12 -1.30
CA ALA A 110 19.89 5.44 -1.39
C ALA A 110 19.01 6.48 -2.11
N LYS A 111 18.28 6.04 -3.14
CA LYS A 111 17.36 6.90 -3.91
C LYS A 111 15.94 6.37 -3.76
N VAL A 112 15.00 7.30 -3.56
CA VAL A 112 13.57 7.00 -3.49
C VAL A 112 12.82 8.07 -4.27
N ASP A 113 12.08 7.67 -5.28
CA ASP A 113 11.19 8.51 -6.08
C ASP A 113 9.74 8.04 -5.86
N ILE A 114 8.80 8.97 -5.69
CA ILE A 114 7.38 8.68 -5.40
C ILE A 114 6.52 9.44 -6.39
N PHE A 115 5.58 8.73 -7.01
CA PHE A 115 4.67 9.22 -8.05
C PHE A 115 3.24 8.80 -7.76
N GLY A 116 2.28 9.39 -8.46
CA GLY A 116 0.91 8.93 -8.41
C GLY A 116 0.74 7.59 -9.13
N CYS A 117 0.01 6.65 -8.54
CA CYS A 117 -0.28 5.36 -9.16
C CYS A 117 -1.67 5.36 -9.80
N ARG A 118 -1.74 4.98 -11.08
CA ARG A 118 -2.97 4.61 -11.75
C ARG A 118 -2.82 3.21 -12.30
N LEU A 119 -3.66 2.28 -11.85
CA LEU A 119 -3.62 0.90 -12.31
C LEU A 119 -3.75 0.84 -13.84
N GLY A 120 -2.81 0.15 -14.48
CA GLY A 120 -2.72 0.04 -15.94
C GLY A 120 -2.08 1.24 -16.65
N ALA A 121 -1.72 2.32 -15.95
CA ALA A 121 -1.13 3.54 -16.51
C ALA A 121 0.00 4.11 -15.63
N PHE A 122 0.98 3.27 -15.28
CA PHE A 122 2.13 3.67 -14.46
C PHE A 122 3.02 4.68 -15.21
N SER A 123 3.36 5.81 -14.57
CA SER A 123 4.20 6.85 -15.15
C SER A 123 5.06 7.54 -14.08
N ARG A 124 6.24 8.03 -14.48
CA ARG A 124 7.11 8.89 -13.67
C ARG A 124 6.84 10.38 -13.87
N ASP A 125 6.04 10.73 -14.88
CA ASP A 125 5.73 12.13 -15.19
C ASP A 125 4.56 12.64 -14.36
N ARG A 126 3.89 11.76 -13.62
CA ARG A 126 2.73 12.07 -12.81
C ARG A 126 3.12 12.25 -11.33
N ALA A 127 3.08 13.49 -10.88
CA ALA A 127 3.19 13.80 -9.46
C ALA A 127 2.07 13.11 -8.66
N LEU A 128 2.38 12.73 -7.42
CA LEU A 128 1.39 12.21 -6.49
C LEU A 128 0.36 13.29 -6.14
N ALA A 129 -0.92 12.97 -6.21
CA ALA A 129 -2.02 13.82 -5.79
C ALA A 129 -2.82 13.16 -4.64
N PRO A 130 -3.59 13.94 -3.85
CA PRO A 130 -4.51 13.37 -2.85
C PRO A 130 -5.52 12.38 -3.44
N ASP A 131 -5.95 12.61 -4.69
CA ASP A 131 -6.90 11.76 -5.42
C ASP A 131 -6.32 10.38 -5.80
N ASP A 132 -5.03 10.15 -5.58
CA ASP A 132 -4.39 8.87 -5.85
C ASP A 132 -4.58 7.91 -4.69
N PHE A 133 -5.32 6.82 -4.94
CA PHE A 133 -5.51 5.76 -3.95
C PHE A 133 -4.20 5.06 -3.58
N GLU A 134 -3.31 4.89 -4.56
CA GLU A 134 -1.99 4.28 -4.38
C GLU A 134 -0.86 5.23 -4.82
N MET A 135 0.30 5.08 -4.21
CA MET A 135 1.56 5.66 -4.63
C MET A 135 2.37 4.65 -5.42
N LEU A 136 3.01 5.09 -6.51
CA LEU A 136 4.06 4.33 -7.17
C LEU A 136 5.40 4.73 -6.55
N VAL A 137 6.14 3.76 -6.02
CA VAL A 137 7.43 3.99 -5.37
C VAL A 137 8.54 3.27 -6.14
N ILE A 138 9.60 4.02 -6.43
CA ILE A 138 10.80 3.52 -7.11
C ILE A 138 11.98 3.78 -6.19
N ALA A 139 12.56 2.72 -5.63
CA ALA A 139 13.72 2.81 -4.76
C ALA A 139 14.95 2.15 -5.41
N GLU A 140 16.14 2.69 -5.16
CA GLU A 140 17.41 2.15 -5.65
C GLU A 140 18.33 1.81 -4.49
N LYS A 141 18.86 0.58 -4.48
CA LYS A 141 19.78 0.11 -3.44
C LYS A 141 21.08 0.91 -3.50
N GLY A 142 21.52 1.40 -2.35
CA GLY A 142 22.82 2.04 -2.19
C GLY A 142 24.00 1.09 -2.45
N ALA A 143 25.20 1.66 -2.40
CA ALA A 143 26.45 0.90 -2.38
C ALA A 143 26.61 0.13 -1.07
#